data_AF-A0A7Y0LZM0-F1
#
_entry.id   AF-A0A7Y0LZM0-F1
#
_cell.length_a   1.000
_cell.length_b   1.000
_cell.length_c   1.000
_cell.angle_alpha   90.00
_cell.angle_beta   90.00
_cell.angle_gamma   90.00
#
_symmetry.space_group_name_H-M   'P 1'
#
loop_
_entity.id
_entity.type
_entity.pdbx_description
1 polymer ?
#
loop_
_entity_poly.entity_id
_entity_poly.type
_entity_poly.pdbx_seq_one_letter_code
_entity_poly.pdbx_strand_id
1 'polypeptide(L)'
;MSLKPTRPAAVLALAVALVATLTGGIPASAASGTQVAPPPASSDSGGVEEIPVVVPPVAELGTSASRLLPDGGADAAAVPSRVVADQILAADRVQTPVVERDGFAMVGLTWPSGVGTTAIDAQVRTRAGDEWTEWTPFEIADESPDAGTADAASGARRGMSPVWVGESDAVQLSFATTAAGAPEGLSLALVDPGEVAEPVGGAVAQAAVVEQAAIMTAAPKPRIISRAEWGAPATNPCRADTAKQLVGAVVHHTASSNNYASVEDAKAAIRGFYRYHTQSLGWCDIGYNFLVDKWGNTYEGRQGSMDQPVIGVHAGGFNTGTVGVAMIGDYSSVTPSAATQDAVARVIGWRLAGYGVNPAGSMVYRTFGGDNSRFPAGSDVPLPVVFGHRDTNKTVCPGNGGYSAMGKIRSTAAAVTYAEPMVRSLYRDMLDREADPSGLATWSAMLASGRSAADLAQSLSRSEEYASREVRAIYAEILRRQPDAGGLQDWTRGVMAGAVRTEDLRGRFIASEEYYLRSGSSPEGYVVALYRDLLEREPASQDVTSWSQRLGTVGRQYVADGVWRSLESGHRRVDRAYGVFLDRRADPAGLDTWAPLLLAQGEDALRSSLVSSREYFLRAVARA
;
A
#
# COMPACT_ATOMS: atom_id res chain seq x y z
N MET A 1 32.08 -5.99 67.44
CA MET A 1 33.55 -6.01 67.69
C MET A 1 34.16 -6.90 66.62
N SER A 2 34.58 -6.38 65.47
CA SER A 2 35.80 -5.60 65.18
C SER A 2 37.07 -6.43 65.32
N LEU A 3 37.65 -6.86 64.18
CA LEU A 3 39.01 -6.51 63.72
C LEU A 3 39.45 -7.41 62.54
N LYS A 4 39.70 -6.78 61.39
CA LYS A 4 40.60 -7.20 60.30
C LYS A 4 42.07 -6.89 60.71
N PRO A 5 43.15 -7.11 59.90
CA PRO A 5 43.42 -7.98 58.72
C PRO A 5 44.83 -8.68 58.77
N THR A 6 45.23 -9.44 57.73
CA THR A 6 46.54 -9.32 56.99
C THR A 6 46.69 -10.34 55.83
N ARG A 7 47.48 -9.95 54.81
CA ARG A 7 47.71 -10.55 53.46
C ARG A 7 48.92 -11.52 53.40
N PRO A 8 49.24 -12.16 52.24
CA PRO A 8 50.17 -11.59 51.20
C PRO A 8 49.66 -11.76 49.73
N ALA A 9 49.81 -10.79 48.79
CA ALA A 9 50.90 -10.45 47.81
C ALA A 9 51.13 -11.51 46.69
N ALA A 10 51.30 -11.27 45.38
CA ALA A 10 51.41 -10.13 44.42
C ALA A 10 51.04 -10.67 42.99
N VAL A 11 50.70 -9.89 41.96
CA VAL A 11 51.59 -9.23 40.96
C VAL A 11 50.78 -8.20 40.14
N LEU A 12 51.47 -7.14 39.72
CA LEU A 12 51.05 -5.82 39.24
C LEU A 12 51.41 -5.64 37.76
N ALA A 13 50.57 -4.97 36.95
CA ALA A 13 50.99 -3.96 35.96
C ALA A 13 49.79 -3.33 35.22
N LEU A 14 49.64 -2.01 35.37
CA LEU A 14 48.77 -1.12 34.61
C LEU A 14 49.71 -0.16 33.85
N ALA A 15 49.46 0.13 32.57
CA ALA A 15 50.17 1.18 31.85
C ALA A 15 49.18 2.07 31.09
N VAL A 16 49.11 3.32 31.55
CA VAL A 16 48.57 4.51 30.88
C VAL A 16 49.69 5.11 30.03
N ALA A 17 49.39 5.62 28.84
CA ALA A 17 50.35 6.42 28.06
C ALA A 17 49.77 7.80 27.74
N LEU A 18 50.50 8.82 28.19
CA LEU A 18 50.28 10.26 28.03
C LEU A 18 51.18 10.80 26.90
N VAL A 19 50.65 11.81 26.22
CA VAL A 19 51.25 12.70 25.22
C VAL A 19 52.54 13.39 25.71
N ALA A 20 53.55 13.53 24.83
CA ALA A 20 54.43 14.71 24.75
C ALA A 20 55.21 14.78 23.42
N THR A 21 55.44 16.03 23.02
CA THR A 21 55.89 16.65 21.75
C THR A 21 57.39 16.65 21.47
N LEU A 22 57.77 16.99 20.21
CA LEU A 22 58.88 17.86 19.72
C LEU A 22 59.37 17.35 18.33
N THR A 23 59.75 18.08 17.26
CA THR A 23 59.74 19.49 16.81
C THR A 23 60.36 19.53 15.39
N GLY A 24 59.82 20.36 14.49
CA GLY A 24 60.47 20.99 13.32
C GLY A 24 60.72 20.11 12.07
N GLY A 25 60.51 20.54 10.81
CA GLY A 25 59.96 21.77 10.22
C GLY A 25 60.27 21.84 8.70
N ILE A 26 59.29 22.33 7.91
CA ILE A 26 59.35 23.06 6.61
C ILE A 26 59.53 22.22 5.30
N PRO A 27 58.86 22.53 4.15
CA PRO A 27 57.99 23.67 3.82
C PRO A 27 56.57 23.34 3.34
N ALA A 28 55.71 24.35 3.42
CA ALA A 28 54.41 24.41 2.78
C ALA A 28 54.56 24.59 1.25
N SER A 29 53.91 23.71 0.48
CA SER A 29 53.51 23.99 -0.89
C SER A 29 51.98 24.02 -0.92
N ALA A 30 51.42 25.17 -1.30
CA ALA A 30 50.01 25.33 -1.55
C ALA A 30 49.58 24.38 -2.67
N ALA A 31 48.68 23.44 -2.35
CA ALA A 31 47.90 22.70 -3.33
C ALA A 31 46.44 23.01 -3.04
N SER A 32 45.87 23.85 -3.90
CA SER A 32 44.48 24.25 -3.93
C SER A 32 43.58 23.01 -3.88
N GLY A 33 42.87 22.82 -2.77
CA GLY A 33 41.79 21.86 -2.69
C GLY A 33 40.69 22.29 -3.66
N THR A 34 40.59 21.59 -4.78
CA THR A 34 39.43 21.69 -5.67
C THR A 34 38.27 21.14 -4.88
N GLN A 35 37.41 22.02 -4.34
CA GLN A 35 36.05 21.63 -3.99
C GLN A 35 35.47 20.97 -5.24
N VAL A 36 35.17 19.68 -5.15
CA VAL A 36 34.28 19.05 -6.14
C VAL A 36 32.95 19.76 -5.97
N ALA A 37 32.65 20.64 -6.92
CA ALA A 37 31.37 21.32 -6.97
C ALA A 37 30.26 20.28 -6.93
N PRO A 38 29.12 20.55 -6.28
CA PRO A 38 27.93 19.74 -6.49
C PRO A 38 27.70 19.62 -8.00
N PRO A 39 27.24 18.46 -8.52
CA PRO A 39 26.93 18.35 -9.93
C PRO A 39 26.03 19.53 -10.30
N PRO A 40 26.27 20.21 -11.44
CA PRO A 40 25.43 21.30 -11.86
C PRO A 40 23.98 20.80 -11.88
N ALA A 41 23.06 21.62 -11.38
CA ALA A 41 21.63 21.36 -11.54
C ALA A 41 21.40 20.99 -13.01
N SER A 42 20.77 19.84 -13.24
CA SER A 42 20.36 19.41 -14.57
C SER A 42 19.72 20.61 -15.26
N SER A 43 20.27 21.06 -16.38
CA SER A 43 19.64 22.09 -17.19
C SER A 43 18.30 21.52 -17.64
N ASP A 44 17.22 21.92 -16.98
CA ASP A 44 15.86 21.49 -17.28
C ASP A 44 15.44 22.14 -18.62
N SER A 45 15.74 21.46 -19.73
CA SER A 45 15.54 22.02 -21.07
C SER A 45 14.11 21.87 -21.59
N GLY A 46 13.29 21.01 -20.96
CA GLY A 46 11.93 20.74 -21.39
C GLY A 46 10.87 21.70 -20.82
N GLY A 47 9.70 21.76 -21.45
CA GLY A 47 8.63 22.68 -21.08
C GLY A 47 7.29 22.34 -21.73
N VAL A 48 6.29 23.20 -21.51
CA VAL A 48 4.99 23.13 -22.18
C VAL A 48 4.78 24.37 -23.05
N GLU A 49 4.51 24.17 -24.34
CA GLU A 49 3.98 25.20 -25.24
C GLU A 49 2.44 25.12 -25.22
N GLU A 50 1.79 26.20 -24.80
CA GLU A 50 0.33 26.31 -24.81
C GLU A 50 -0.14 27.13 -26.03
N ILE A 51 -0.87 26.47 -26.94
CA ILE A 51 -1.35 27.05 -28.18
C ILE A 51 -2.89 27.19 -28.11
N PRO A 52 -3.44 28.41 -28.10
CA PRO A 52 -4.90 28.61 -28.11
C PRO A 52 -5.56 27.93 -29.31
N VAL A 53 -6.63 27.17 -29.07
CA VAL A 53 -7.43 26.49 -30.09
C VAL A 53 -8.82 27.11 -30.18
N VAL A 54 -9.28 27.39 -31.39
CA VAL A 54 -10.64 27.91 -31.65
C VAL A 54 -11.37 26.92 -32.56
N VAL A 55 -12.53 26.45 -32.12
CA VAL A 55 -13.43 25.61 -32.93
C VAL A 55 -14.72 26.39 -33.14
N PRO A 56 -14.90 27.05 -34.30
CA PRO A 56 -16.06 27.91 -34.54
C PRO A 56 -17.35 27.09 -34.71
N PRO A 57 -18.53 27.73 -34.55
CA PRO A 57 -19.82 27.14 -34.90
C PRO A 57 -19.86 26.63 -36.34
N VAL A 58 -20.56 25.51 -36.58
CA VAL A 58 -20.67 24.91 -37.92
C VAL A 58 -21.20 25.87 -38.99
N ALA A 59 -22.05 26.84 -38.60
CA ALA A 59 -22.59 27.87 -39.49
C ALA A 59 -21.52 28.84 -40.02
N GLU A 60 -20.42 29.03 -39.30
CA GLU A 60 -19.32 29.94 -39.68
C GLU A 60 -18.26 29.26 -40.58
N LEU A 61 -18.24 27.92 -40.59
CA LEU A 61 -17.32 27.15 -41.44
C LEU A 61 -17.71 27.24 -42.93
N GLY A 62 -19.00 27.41 -43.24
CA GLY A 62 -19.52 27.49 -44.61
C GLY A 62 -19.37 28.87 -45.29
N THR A 63 -19.07 29.93 -44.54
CA THR A 63 -18.89 31.30 -45.07
C THR A 63 -17.43 31.66 -45.35
N SER A 64 -16.50 30.75 -45.05
CA SER A 64 -15.04 31.00 -45.11
C SER A 64 -14.36 30.66 -46.45
N ALA A 65 -15.12 30.26 -47.49
CA ALA A 65 -14.57 30.05 -48.84
C ALA A 65 -14.11 31.34 -49.56
N SER A 66 -14.13 32.50 -48.89
CA SER A 66 -13.62 33.76 -49.43
C SER A 66 -13.06 34.67 -48.33
N ARG A 67 -11.93 34.27 -47.77
CA ARG A 67 -10.89 35.23 -47.39
C ARG A 67 -9.59 34.83 -48.07
N LEU A 68 -9.41 35.33 -49.29
CA LEU A 68 -8.10 35.47 -49.90
C LEU A 68 -7.21 36.23 -48.89
N LEU A 69 -6.15 35.58 -48.43
CA LEU A 69 -4.99 36.27 -47.88
C LEU A 69 -4.50 37.27 -48.93
N PRO A 70 -3.97 38.45 -48.55
CA PRO A 70 -3.37 39.35 -49.53
C PRO A 70 -2.20 38.64 -50.21
N ASP A 71 -2.21 38.61 -51.54
CA ASP A 71 -1.09 38.13 -52.35
C ASP A 71 0.19 38.93 -52.04
N GLY A 72 1.30 38.21 -51.82
CA GLY A 72 2.64 38.70 -52.13
C GLY A 72 3.62 38.77 -50.97
N GLY A 73 4.58 37.85 -50.97
CA GLY A 73 5.86 38.00 -50.29
C GLY A 73 6.27 36.76 -49.50
N ALA A 74 7.21 35.99 -50.04
CA ALA A 74 7.94 34.99 -49.28
C ALA A 74 8.81 35.71 -48.22
N ASP A 75 8.25 35.90 -47.04
CA ASP A 75 8.97 36.17 -45.81
C ASP A 75 8.52 35.14 -44.76
N ALA A 76 9.48 34.65 -43.97
CA ALA A 76 9.32 33.56 -43.02
C ALA A 76 7.98 33.64 -42.26
N ALA A 77 7.11 32.66 -42.51
CA ALA A 77 5.77 32.62 -41.96
C ALA A 77 5.82 32.73 -40.43
N ALA A 78 5.28 33.84 -39.90
CA ALA A 78 5.09 34.00 -38.48
C ALA A 78 4.24 32.83 -37.98
N VAL A 79 4.77 32.11 -37.01
CA VAL A 79 4.08 31.02 -36.33
C VAL A 79 2.73 31.55 -35.80
N PRO A 80 1.59 30.95 -36.18
CA PRO A 80 0.29 31.47 -35.77
C PRO A 80 0.13 31.37 -34.24
N SER A 81 -0.21 32.49 -33.60
CA SER A 81 -0.41 32.59 -32.13
C SER A 81 -1.67 31.88 -31.61
N ARG A 82 -2.44 31.27 -32.52
CA ARG A 82 -3.63 30.45 -32.25
C ARG A 82 -3.89 29.52 -33.44
N VAL A 83 -4.56 28.40 -33.18
CA VAL A 83 -4.96 27.42 -34.20
C VAL A 83 -6.48 27.43 -34.30
N VAL A 84 -7.01 27.55 -35.53
CA VAL A 84 -8.45 27.53 -35.79
C VAL A 84 -8.80 26.24 -36.52
N ALA A 85 -9.79 25.50 -36.06
CA ALA A 85 -10.32 24.36 -36.79
C ALA A 85 -11.24 24.85 -37.91
N ASP A 86 -10.76 24.91 -39.15
CA ASP A 86 -11.43 25.50 -40.29
C ASP A 86 -11.64 24.53 -41.48
N GLN A 87 -11.04 23.34 -41.44
CA GLN A 87 -11.17 22.33 -42.50
C GLN A 87 -12.32 21.37 -42.19
N ILE A 88 -13.41 21.45 -42.96
CA ILE A 88 -14.53 20.50 -42.85
C ILE A 88 -14.13 19.18 -43.51
N LEU A 89 -14.09 18.08 -42.74
CA LEU A 89 -13.86 16.74 -43.28
C LEU A 89 -15.15 16.05 -43.73
N ALA A 90 -16.20 16.20 -42.93
CA ALA A 90 -17.49 15.56 -43.06
C ALA A 90 -18.55 16.46 -42.39
N ALA A 91 -19.84 16.16 -42.57
CA ALA A 91 -20.92 16.99 -42.03
C ALA A 91 -20.89 17.13 -40.49
N ASP A 92 -20.14 16.27 -39.80
CA ASP A 92 -20.06 16.17 -38.35
C ASP A 92 -18.66 16.41 -37.76
N ARG A 93 -17.61 16.65 -38.57
CA ARG A 93 -16.24 16.92 -38.07
C ARG A 93 -15.50 18.03 -38.79
N VAL A 94 -14.75 18.79 -38.00
CA VAL A 94 -13.81 19.84 -38.43
C VAL A 94 -12.38 19.51 -37.98
N GLN A 95 -11.39 19.98 -38.71
CA GLN A 95 -9.97 19.80 -38.44
C GLN A 95 -9.24 21.13 -38.38
N THR A 96 -8.18 21.14 -37.58
CA THR A 96 -7.17 22.19 -37.63
C THR A 96 -6.27 22.02 -38.85
N PRO A 97 -5.64 23.10 -39.34
CA PRO A 97 -4.41 22.98 -40.12
C PRO A 97 -3.36 22.15 -39.37
N VAL A 98 -2.37 21.64 -40.10
CA VAL A 98 -1.20 21.00 -39.50
C VAL A 98 -0.40 22.05 -38.73
N VAL A 99 -0.08 21.74 -37.48
CA VAL A 99 0.73 22.59 -36.61
C VAL A 99 2.15 22.01 -36.61
N GLU A 100 3.05 22.64 -37.36
CA GLU A 100 4.46 22.27 -37.49
C GLU A 100 5.24 22.75 -36.26
N ARG A 101 5.72 21.82 -35.42
CA ARG A 101 6.44 22.05 -34.16
C ARG A 101 7.39 20.92 -33.84
N ASP A 102 8.68 21.20 -33.85
CA ASP A 102 9.70 20.22 -33.45
C ASP A 102 9.78 20.05 -31.93
N GLY A 103 10.13 18.83 -31.49
CA GLY A 103 10.67 18.60 -30.15
C GLY A 103 9.65 18.33 -29.04
N PHE A 104 8.39 18.01 -29.37
CA PHE A 104 7.43 17.56 -28.37
C PHE A 104 7.27 16.03 -28.41
N ALA A 105 6.96 15.43 -27.26
CA ALA A 105 6.71 13.98 -27.17
C ALA A 105 5.40 13.62 -26.48
N MET A 106 4.65 14.62 -26.02
CA MET A 106 3.35 14.46 -25.39
C MET A 106 2.42 15.61 -25.76
N VAL A 107 1.13 15.28 -25.91
CA VAL A 107 0.08 16.22 -26.30
C VAL A 107 -1.06 16.18 -25.31
N GLY A 108 -1.63 17.34 -25.02
CA GLY A 108 -2.84 17.49 -24.20
C GLY A 108 -3.73 18.61 -24.71
N LEU A 109 -4.98 18.64 -24.25
CA LEU A 109 -5.91 19.72 -24.56
C LEU A 109 -6.58 20.17 -23.27
N THR A 110 -6.54 21.47 -22.98
CA THR A 110 -7.04 22.05 -21.73
C THR A 110 -8.10 23.12 -21.97
N TRP A 111 -8.92 23.39 -20.95
CA TRP A 111 -9.93 24.46 -20.92
C TRP A 111 -10.09 25.03 -19.51
N PRO A 112 -10.70 26.23 -19.35
CA PRO A 112 -10.96 26.80 -18.03
C PRO A 112 -11.87 25.92 -17.16
N SER A 113 -11.66 25.90 -15.85
CA SER A 113 -12.54 25.19 -14.91
C SER A 113 -13.97 25.74 -14.93
N GLY A 114 -14.98 24.89 -14.76
CA GLY A 114 -16.40 25.30 -14.72
C GLY A 114 -17.08 25.39 -16.09
N VAL A 115 -16.34 25.14 -17.18
CA VAL A 115 -16.88 25.03 -18.54
C VAL A 115 -17.44 23.62 -18.76
N GLY A 116 -18.67 23.53 -19.27
CA GLY A 116 -19.30 22.25 -19.63
C GLY A 116 -18.61 21.58 -20.82
N THR A 117 -18.33 20.27 -20.69
CA THR A 117 -17.44 19.53 -21.61
C THR A 117 -18.18 18.58 -22.56
N THR A 118 -19.52 18.57 -22.54
CA THR A 118 -20.40 17.67 -23.31
C THR A 118 -20.26 17.79 -24.85
N ALA A 119 -19.33 18.60 -25.34
CA ALA A 119 -19.12 18.93 -26.75
C ALA A 119 -17.65 18.84 -27.23
N ILE A 120 -16.69 18.43 -26.40
CA ILE A 120 -15.28 18.33 -26.81
C ILE A 120 -14.98 16.88 -27.24
N ASP A 121 -15.54 16.44 -28.36
CA ASP A 121 -15.18 15.19 -29.05
C ASP A 121 -13.94 15.46 -29.92
N ALA A 122 -12.77 15.49 -29.27
CA ALA A 122 -11.49 15.73 -29.91
C ALA A 122 -10.79 14.42 -30.27
N GLN A 123 -10.08 14.42 -31.39
CA GLN A 123 -9.12 13.41 -31.80
C GLN A 123 -7.82 14.09 -32.16
N VAL A 124 -6.70 13.40 -31.96
CA VAL A 124 -5.36 13.88 -32.26
C VAL A 124 -4.61 12.87 -33.13
N ARG A 125 -3.77 13.38 -34.02
CA ARG A 125 -2.69 12.63 -34.65
C ARG A 125 -1.42 13.46 -34.66
N THR A 126 -0.27 12.80 -34.65
CA THR A 126 1.04 13.45 -34.70
C THR A 126 1.87 12.89 -35.84
N ARG A 127 2.91 13.64 -36.24
CA ARG A 127 3.86 13.25 -37.27
C ARG A 127 5.26 13.18 -36.69
N ALA A 128 6.02 12.18 -37.10
CA ALA A 128 7.45 12.07 -36.87
C ALA A 128 8.14 11.83 -38.23
N GLY A 129 8.92 12.79 -38.70
CA GLY A 129 9.44 12.81 -40.06
C GLY A 129 8.30 12.81 -41.09
N ASP A 130 8.23 11.78 -41.92
CA ASP A 130 7.19 11.65 -42.95
C ASP A 130 5.99 10.77 -42.52
N GLU A 131 6.03 10.20 -41.31
CA GLU A 131 5.03 9.23 -40.85
C GLU A 131 4.01 9.88 -39.90
N TRP A 132 2.72 9.71 -40.23
CA TRP A 132 1.60 10.13 -39.37
C TRP A 132 1.06 8.96 -38.56
N THR A 133 0.72 9.21 -37.30
CA THR A 133 -0.06 8.27 -36.50
C THR A 133 -1.50 8.13 -37.03
N GLU A 134 -2.17 7.05 -36.65
CA GLU A 134 -3.63 7.00 -36.74
C GLU A 134 -4.28 8.05 -35.82
N TRP A 135 -5.52 8.41 -36.12
CA TRP A 135 -6.32 9.29 -35.28
C TRP A 135 -6.66 8.60 -33.96
N THR A 136 -6.24 9.23 -32.86
CA THR A 136 -6.49 8.73 -31.50
C THR A 136 -7.55 9.60 -30.84
N PRO A 137 -8.65 9.01 -30.33
CA PRO A 137 -9.61 9.71 -29.47
C PRO A 137 -8.93 10.25 -28.22
N PHE A 138 -9.26 11.48 -27.91
CA PHE A 138 -8.69 12.18 -26.79
C PHE A 138 -9.66 11.98 -25.62
N GLU A 139 -9.18 11.35 -24.53
CA GLU A 139 -10.03 11.05 -23.38
C GLU A 139 -10.10 12.26 -22.46
N ILE A 140 -11.29 12.70 -22.07
CA ILE A 140 -11.43 13.75 -21.06
C ILE A 140 -10.81 13.24 -19.75
N ALA A 141 -9.91 14.02 -19.13
CA ALA A 141 -9.34 13.65 -17.85
C ALA A 141 -10.48 13.59 -16.82
N ASP A 142 -10.68 12.39 -16.30
CA ASP A 142 -11.58 12.04 -15.22
C ASP A 142 -10.99 12.39 -13.83
N GLU A 143 -9.67 12.63 -13.81
CA GLU A 143 -8.86 13.06 -12.68
C GLU A 143 -9.18 14.48 -12.25
N SER A 144 -9.34 14.65 -10.94
CA SER A 144 -9.61 15.95 -10.34
C SER A 144 -9.28 15.93 -8.85
N PRO A 145 -8.88 17.09 -8.29
CA PRO A 145 -8.49 17.16 -6.89
C PRO A 145 -9.73 17.10 -6.00
N ASP A 146 -9.57 16.52 -4.81
CA ASP A 146 -10.63 16.57 -3.79
C ASP A 146 -10.86 18.02 -3.35
N ALA A 147 -12.12 18.40 -3.11
CA ALA A 147 -12.47 19.73 -2.66
C ALA A 147 -11.75 20.10 -1.35
N GLY A 148 -11.18 21.31 -1.29
CA GLY A 148 -10.48 21.81 -0.11
C GLY A 148 -9.00 21.42 0.00
N THR A 149 -8.45 20.73 -0.99
CA THR A 149 -7.01 20.43 -1.07
C THR A 149 -6.20 21.57 -1.71
N ALA A 150 -4.88 21.56 -1.51
CA ALA A 150 -3.95 22.48 -2.15
C ALA A 150 -4.03 22.42 -3.69
N ASP A 151 -4.14 21.22 -4.26
CA ASP A 151 -4.32 21.04 -5.70
C ASP A 151 -5.65 21.64 -6.19
N ALA A 152 -6.73 21.55 -5.41
CA ALA A 152 -8.00 22.19 -5.76
C ALA A 152 -7.94 23.72 -5.71
N ALA A 153 -7.10 24.28 -4.83
CA ALA A 153 -6.87 25.73 -4.75
C ALA A 153 -5.95 26.25 -5.87
N SER A 154 -5.03 25.42 -6.35
CA SER A 154 -4.04 25.77 -7.39
C SER A 154 -4.52 25.46 -8.82
N GLY A 155 -5.37 24.44 -8.98
CA GLY A 155 -5.81 23.93 -10.28
C GLY A 155 -6.73 24.89 -11.03
N ALA A 156 -6.17 25.67 -11.97
CA ALA A 156 -6.89 26.70 -12.72
C ALA A 156 -7.63 26.16 -13.97
N ARG A 157 -7.27 24.96 -14.44
CA ARG A 157 -7.76 24.39 -15.70
C ARG A 157 -8.25 22.96 -15.52
N ARG A 158 -8.99 22.50 -16.51
CA ARG A 158 -9.35 21.09 -16.76
C ARG A 158 -8.74 20.69 -18.09
N GLY A 159 -8.67 19.40 -18.37
CA GLY A 159 -8.09 18.94 -19.63
C GLY A 159 -8.42 17.50 -19.95
N MET A 160 -7.83 17.05 -21.05
CA MET A 160 -7.81 15.66 -21.49
C MET A 160 -6.66 14.92 -20.82
N SER A 161 -6.76 13.60 -20.73
CA SER A 161 -5.63 12.76 -20.35
C SER A 161 -4.50 12.97 -21.36
N PRO A 162 -3.28 13.36 -20.93
CA PRO A 162 -2.20 13.63 -21.85
C PRO A 162 -1.75 12.33 -22.53
N VAL A 163 -1.50 12.40 -23.84
CA VAL A 163 -1.12 11.24 -24.64
C VAL A 163 0.36 11.31 -24.95
N TRP A 164 1.12 10.29 -24.52
CA TRP A 164 2.48 10.07 -25.00
C TRP A 164 2.46 9.63 -26.47
N VAL A 165 3.14 10.39 -27.31
CA VAL A 165 3.18 10.19 -28.77
C VAL A 165 4.57 9.84 -29.28
N GLY A 166 5.60 9.89 -28.42
CA GLY A 166 7.00 9.82 -28.85
C GLY A 166 7.43 11.10 -29.56
N GLU A 167 8.71 11.23 -29.89
CA GLU A 167 9.22 12.43 -30.57
C GLU A 167 8.44 12.74 -31.85
N SER A 168 7.89 13.94 -31.93
CA SER A 168 7.03 14.39 -33.01
C SER A 168 7.42 15.80 -33.46
N ASP A 169 7.20 16.08 -34.76
CA ASP A 169 7.47 17.36 -35.41
C ASP A 169 6.20 18.07 -35.92
N ALA A 170 5.05 17.40 -35.87
CA ALA A 170 3.77 18.04 -36.17
C ALA A 170 2.60 17.40 -35.44
N VAL A 171 1.54 18.18 -35.26
CA VAL A 171 0.28 17.74 -34.64
C VAL A 171 -0.91 18.27 -35.42
N GLN A 172 -1.98 17.48 -35.44
CA GLN A 172 -3.26 17.91 -35.99
C GLN A 172 -4.40 17.44 -35.08
N LEU A 173 -5.40 18.31 -34.91
CA LEU A 173 -6.58 18.03 -34.11
C LEU A 173 -7.82 17.95 -35.01
N SER A 174 -8.76 17.09 -34.62
CA SER A 174 -10.10 17.03 -35.20
C SER A 174 -11.14 17.09 -34.10
N PHE A 175 -12.24 17.81 -34.34
CA PHE A 175 -13.33 17.98 -33.39
C PHE A 175 -14.66 17.61 -34.05
N ALA A 176 -15.62 17.10 -33.27
CA ALA A 176 -17.01 17.09 -33.72
C ALA A 176 -17.51 18.52 -33.94
N THR A 177 -18.26 18.75 -35.02
CA THR A 177 -18.91 20.04 -35.27
C THR A 177 -20.15 20.18 -34.41
N THR A 178 -20.34 21.35 -33.80
CA THR A 178 -21.56 21.68 -33.06
C THR A 178 -22.16 23.00 -33.54
N ALA A 179 -23.44 23.22 -33.24
CA ALA A 179 -24.12 24.48 -33.54
C ALA A 179 -23.54 25.68 -32.78
N ALA A 180 -22.87 25.44 -31.64
CA ALA A 180 -22.31 26.48 -30.79
C ALA A 180 -20.78 26.63 -30.91
N GLY A 181 -20.10 25.73 -31.64
CA GLY A 181 -18.65 25.59 -31.59
C GLY A 181 -18.20 24.84 -30.33
N ALA A 182 -16.88 24.70 -30.16
CA ALA A 182 -16.33 24.20 -28.90
C ALA A 182 -16.17 25.35 -27.89
N PRO A 183 -16.04 25.06 -26.59
CA PRO A 183 -15.95 26.11 -25.58
C PRO A 183 -14.75 27.05 -25.76
N GLU A 184 -14.92 28.30 -25.34
CA GLU A 184 -13.83 29.28 -25.34
C GLU A 184 -12.70 28.90 -24.38
N GLY A 185 -11.49 29.33 -24.68
CA GLY A 185 -10.31 29.13 -23.84
C GLY A 185 -9.67 27.74 -23.96
N LEU A 186 -10.01 26.97 -24.99
CA LEU A 186 -9.30 25.74 -25.36
C LEU A 186 -7.83 26.05 -25.67
N SER A 187 -6.93 25.20 -25.20
CA SER A 187 -5.49 25.31 -25.42
C SER A 187 -4.88 23.93 -25.64
N LEU A 188 -4.12 23.79 -26.73
CA LEU A 188 -3.31 22.62 -27.03
C LEU A 188 -1.98 22.76 -26.28
N ALA A 189 -1.69 21.78 -25.43
CA ALA A 189 -0.42 21.68 -24.73
C ALA A 189 0.50 20.72 -25.50
N LEU A 190 1.62 21.24 -26.00
CA LEU A 190 2.72 20.44 -26.55
C LEU A 190 3.82 20.36 -25.50
N VAL A 191 4.15 19.15 -25.09
CA VAL A 191 5.01 18.91 -23.94
C VAL A 191 6.32 18.30 -24.41
N ASP A 192 7.41 19.02 -24.17
CA ASP A 192 8.76 18.51 -24.22
C ASP A 192 9.12 17.94 -22.83
N PRO A 193 9.29 16.61 -22.69
CA PRO A 193 9.65 16.00 -21.42
C PRO A 193 11.04 16.43 -20.92
N GLY A 194 11.89 16.96 -21.80
CA GLY A 194 13.26 17.34 -21.55
C GLY A 194 14.21 16.14 -21.48
N GLU A 195 15.47 16.41 -21.79
CA GLU A 195 16.56 15.46 -21.62
C GLU A 195 17.10 15.51 -20.19
N VAL A 196 17.52 14.36 -19.68
CA VAL A 196 18.31 14.28 -18.45
C VAL A 196 19.73 14.01 -18.88
N ALA A 197 20.69 14.85 -18.47
CA ALA A 197 22.09 14.57 -18.74
C ALA A 197 22.47 13.21 -18.12
N GLU A 198 22.90 12.27 -18.95
CA GLU A 198 23.39 10.97 -18.50
C GLU A 198 24.50 11.17 -17.45
N PRO A 199 24.49 10.45 -16.32
CA PRO A 199 25.65 10.43 -15.44
C PRO A 199 26.81 9.80 -16.21
N VAL A 200 27.82 10.62 -16.53
CA VAL A 200 29.03 10.17 -17.23
C VAL A 200 29.72 9.10 -16.39
N GLY A 201 29.68 7.85 -16.88
CA GLY A 201 30.66 6.83 -16.54
C GLY A 201 30.29 5.91 -15.37
N GLY A 202 29.63 4.80 -15.70
CA GLY A 202 29.67 3.57 -14.93
C GLY A 202 28.97 2.49 -15.72
N ALA A 203 29.74 1.65 -16.42
CA ALA A 203 29.20 0.53 -17.20
C ALA A 203 28.21 -0.28 -16.35
N VAL A 204 26.92 -0.14 -16.63
CA VAL A 204 25.89 -0.97 -16.02
C VAL A 204 25.97 -2.30 -16.75
N ALA A 205 26.64 -3.26 -16.14
CA ALA A 205 26.57 -4.64 -16.59
C ALA A 205 25.09 -5.05 -16.61
N GLN A 206 24.59 -5.44 -17.78
CA GLN A 206 23.38 -6.24 -17.90
C GLN A 206 23.58 -7.50 -17.05
N ALA A 207 23.03 -7.48 -15.85
CA ALA A 207 22.94 -8.65 -15.01
C ALA A 207 21.48 -8.80 -14.60
N ALA A 208 20.80 -9.76 -15.21
CA ALA A 208 19.66 -10.40 -14.58
C ALA A 208 20.15 -10.97 -13.25
N VAL A 209 19.78 -10.37 -12.13
CA VAL A 209 20.09 -10.93 -10.81
C VAL A 209 18.86 -10.80 -9.92
N VAL A 210 18.22 -11.96 -9.75
CA VAL A 210 17.42 -12.29 -8.59
C VAL A 210 18.41 -12.34 -7.43
N GLU A 211 18.35 -11.37 -6.52
CA GLU A 211 19.02 -11.51 -5.23
C GLU A 211 18.10 -11.05 -4.11
N GLN A 212 17.55 -12.05 -3.42
CA GLN A 212 16.92 -11.90 -2.11
C GLN A 212 18.01 -11.50 -1.12
N ALA A 213 17.95 -10.27 -0.64
CA ALA A 213 18.64 -9.86 0.58
C ALA A 213 17.59 -9.49 1.62
N ALA A 214 17.45 -10.36 2.61
CA ALA A 214 16.68 -10.14 3.83
C ALA A 214 17.47 -9.25 4.79
N ILE A 215 16.85 -8.15 5.28
CA ILE A 215 16.69 -7.84 6.72
C ILE A 215 15.37 -7.07 6.90
N MET A 216 14.57 -7.59 7.83
CA MET A 216 13.25 -7.24 8.37
C MET A 216 12.70 -5.81 8.15
N THR A 217 11.53 -5.73 7.51
CA THR A 217 10.44 -4.76 7.76
C THR A 217 9.18 -5.24 7.03
N ALA A 218 8.03 -4.67 7.39
CA ALA A 218 6.75 -4.85 6.72
C ALA A 218 6.87 -5.13 5.23
N ALA A 219 6.21 -6.19 4.74
CA ALA A 219 6.17 -6.68 3.35
C ALA A 219 7.19 -5.96 2.44
N PRO A 220 8.36 -6.57 2.18
CA PRO A 220 9.59 -5.85 1.82
C PRO A 220 9.30 -4.79 0.76
N LYS A 221 9.62 -3.52 1.10
CA LYS A 221 9.45 -2.38 0.20
C LYS A 221 9.94 -2.78 -1.20
N PRO A 222 9.07 -2.81 -2.22
CA PRO A 222 9.50 -3.17 -3.56
C PRO A 222 10.53 -2.16 -4.06
N ARG A 223 11.37 -2.55 -5.02
CA ARG A 223 12.24 -1.58 -5.68
C ARG A 223 11.37 -0.51 -6.35
N ILE A 224 11.58 0.74 -5.96
CA ILE A 224 10.93 1.91 -6.54
C ILE A 224 12.02 2.76 -7.19
N ILE A 225 11.84 3.10 -8.47
CA ILE A 225 12.61 4.14 -9.14
C ILE A 225 12.19 5.48 -8.55
N SER A 226 13.10 6.10 -7.82
CA SER A 226 12.88 7.35 -7.11
C SER A 226 12.68 8.52 -8.05
N ARG A 227 12.13 9.62 -7.53
CA ARG A 227 12.01 10.89 -8.24
C ARG A 227 13.32 11.38 -8.86
N ALA A 228 14.44 11.23 -8.14
CA ALA A 228 15.75 11.59 -8.68
C ALA A 228 16.17 10.70 -9.86
N GLU A 229 15.89 9.39 -9.79
CA GLU A 229 16.28 8.43 -10.84
C GLU A 229 15.49 8.59 -12.15
N TRP A 230 14.25 9.08 -12.12
CA TRP A 230 13.49 9.38 -13.35
C TRP A 230 13.62 10.83 -13.84
N GLY A 231 14.32 11.68 -13.09
CA GLY A 231 14.59 13.08 -13.46
C GLY A 231 13.48 14.05 -13.09
N ALA A 232 12.85 13.87 -11.93
CA ALA A 232 11.86 14.81 -11.41
C ALA A 232 12.47 16.18 -11.13
N PRO A 233 11.76 17.28 -11.41
CA PRO A 233 12.19 18.60 -10.95
C PRO A 233 12.39 18.65 -9.42
N ALA A 234 13.41 19.40 -9.00
CA ALA A 234 13.84 19.47 -7.60
C ALA A 234 12.80 20.12 -6.67
N THR A 235 11.93 20.96 -7.23
CA THR A 235 10.88 21.68 -6.49
C THR A 235 9.55 21.56 -7.19
N ASN A 236 8.49 21.39 -6.40
CA ASN A 236 7.12 21.40 -6.86
C ASN A 236 6.49 22.81 -6.76
N PRO A 237 5.50 23.15 -7.61
CA PRO A 237 4.80 24.44 -7.54
C PRO A 237 4.15 24.71 -6.18
N CYS A 238 3.61 23.67 -5.54
CA CYS A 238 3.06 23.70 -4.20
C CYS A 238 3.25 22.35 -3.49
N ARG A 239 2.94 22.32 -2.19
CA ARG A 239 3.03 21.11 -1.37
C ARG A 239 1.68 20.40 -1.34
N ALA A 240 1.65 19.14 -1.77
CA ALA A 240 0.47 18.28 -1.67
C ALA A 240 0.08 17.98 -0.21
N ASP A 241 -1.21 17.78 0.03
CA ASP A 241 -1.75 17.39 1.32
C ASP A 241 -1.47 15.92 1.66
N THR A 242 -1.60 15.57 2.94
CA THR A 242 -1.47 14.19 3.45
C THR A 242 -2.69 13.80 4.25
N ALA A 243 -3.24 12.61 4.01
CA ALA A 243 -4.33 12.06 4.80
C ALA A 243 -3.85 11.55 6.17
N LYS A 244 -4.79 11.14 7.04
CA LYS A 244 -4.44 10.54 8.35
C LYS A 244 -3.96 9.08 8.23
N GLN A 245 -4.49 8.35 7.26
CA GLN A 245 -4.18 6.94 7.01
C GLN A 245 -4.56 6.57 5.57
N LEU A 246 -3.98 5.48 5.06
CA LEU A 246 -4.53 4.81 3.88
C LEU A 246 -5.67 3.88 4.28
N VAL A 247 -6.72 3.84 3.47
CA VAL A 247 -7.87 2.93 3.60
C VAL A 247 -8.09 2.07 2.36
N GLY A 248 -7.51 2.44 1.21
CA GLY A 248 -7.64 1.70 -0.04
C GLY A 248 -6.65 2.16 -1.12
N ALA A 249 -6.80 1.59 -2.31
CA ALA A 249 -5.98 1.90 -3.48
C ALA A 249 -6.83 1.94 -4.75
N VAL A 250 -6.47 2.84 -5.66
CA VAL A 250 -7.13 3.01 -6.96
C VAL A 250 -6.16 2.66 -8.08
N VAL A 251 -6.57 1.74 -8.95
CA VAL A 251 -5.77 1.33 -10.12
C VAL A 251 -6.23 2.11 -11.35
N HIS A 252 -5.25 2.68 -12.05
CA HIS A 252 -5.41 3.55 -13.21
C HIS A 252 -4.61 3.03 -14.41
N HIS A 253 -4.88 3.63 -15.56
CA HIS A 253 -3.95 3.69 -16.69
C HIS A 253 -3.80 5.14 -17.15
N THR A 254 -2.78 5.48 -17.92
CA THR A 254 -2.50 6.87 -18.34
C THR A 254 -3.09 7.23 -19.71
N ALA A 255 -3.94 6.36 -20.28
CA ALA A 255 -4.51 6.46 -21.65
C ALA A 255 -3.47 6.69 -22.77
N SER A 256 -2.19 6.45 -22.48
CA SER A 256 -1.09 6.70 -23.39
C SER A 256 -0.92 5.55 -24.38
N SER A 257 -0.28 5.79 -25.52
CA SER A 257 0.10 4.69 -26.41
C SER A 257 1.05 3.70 -25.69
N ASN A 258 0.95 2.42 -26.03
CA ASN A 258 1.80 1.35 -25.45
C ASN A 258 3.15 1.19 -26.19
N ASN A 259 3.46 2.09 -27.12
CA ASN A 259 4.56 1.94 -28.09
C ASN A 259 5.94 2.39 -27.56
N TYR A 260 6.02 3.05 -26.40
CA TYR A 260 7.30 3.43 -25.78
C TYR A 260 8.24 2.22 -25.70
N ALA A 261 9.49 2.39 -26.12
CA ALA A 261 10.38 1.27 -26.46
C ALA A 261 11.38 0.95 -25.34
N SER A 262 11.66 1.91 -24.45
CA SER A 262 12.64 1.78 -23.38
C SER A 262 12.11 2.24 -22.00
N VAL A 263 12.86 1.90 -20.94
CA VAL A 263 12.65 2.44 -19.58
C VAL A 263 12.89 3.95 -19.56
N GLU A 264 13.84 4.43 -20.37
CA GLU A 264 14.15 5.84 -20.54
C GLU A 264 12.97 6.60 -21.17
N ASP A 265 12.26 6.01 -22.14
CA ASP A 265 11.02 6.56 -22.69
C ASP A 265 9.92 6.61 -21.62
N ALA A 266 9.82 5.57 -20.77
CA ALA A 266 8.86 5.58 -19.66
C ALA A 266 9.17 6.71 -18.66
N LYS A 267 10.45 6.94 -18.33
CA LYS A 267 10.88 8.08 -17.50
C LYS A 267 10.55 9.42 -18.19
N ALA A 268 10.77 9.52 -19.50
CA ALA A 268 10.43 10.71 -20.28
C ALA A 268 8.91 10.97 -20.27
N ALA A 269 8.09 9.94 -20.46
CA ALA A 269 6.63 10.04 -20.33
C ALA A 269 6.22 10.53 -18.94
N ILE A 270 6.83 10.01 -17.86
CA ILE A 270 6.57 10.47 -16.49
C ILE A 270 6.92 11.96 -16.31
N ARG A 271 8.04 12.43 -16.86
CA ARG A 271 8.39 13.86 -16.86
C ARG A 271 7.36 14.67 -17.64
N GLY A 272 6.90 14.18 -18.78
CA GLY A 272 5.81 14.80 -19.55
C GLY A 272 4.52 14.93 -18.73
N PHE A 273 4.07 13.86 -18.07
CA PHE A 273 2.89 13.89 -17.20
C PHE A 273 3.06 14.91 -16.06
N TYR A 274 4.23 14.95 -15.45
CA TYR A 274 4.54 15.95 -14.42
C TYR A 274 4.39 17.38 -14.97
N ARG A 275 4.99 17.68 -16.12
CA ARG A 275 4.92 19.03 -16.72
C ARG A 275 3.49 19.40 -17.10
N TYR A 276 2.75 18.50 -17.76
CA TYR A 276 1.35 18.75 -18.10
C TYR A 276 0.50 19.02 -16.85
N HIS A 277 0.60 18.18 -15.83
CA HIS A 277 -0.16 18.35 -14.59
C HIS A 277 0.19 19.65 -13.85
N THR A 278 1.47 20.03 -13.80
CA THR A 278 1.91 21.19 -13.03
C THR A 278 1.81 22.51 -13.80
N GLN A 279 2.14 22.53 -15.09
CA GLN A 279 2.22 23.74 -15.91
C GLN A 279 0.91 24.02 -16.66
N SER A 280 0.22 22.98 -17.16
CA SER A 280 -1.06 23.14 -17.88
C SER A 280 -2.26 23.08 -16.95
N LEU A 281 -2.31 22.11 -16.02
CA LEU A 281 -3.45 21.95 -15.11
C LEU A 281 -3.30 22.72 -13.79
N GLY A 282 -2.08 23.13 -13.44
CA GLY A 282 -1.78 23.90 -12.23
C GLY A 282 -1.76 23.08 -10.94
N TRP A 283 -1.61 21.76 -11.02
CA TRP A 283 -1.55 20.89 -9.84
C TRP A 283 -0.20 21.01 -9.13
N CYS A 284 -0.15 20.59 -7.86
CA CYS A 284 1.07 20.67 -7.06
C CYS A 284 2.14 19.68 -7.50
N ASP A 285 1.75 18.57 -8.15
CA ASP A 285 2.64 17.51 -8.61
C ASP A 285 1.87 16.63 -9.61
N ILE A 286 2.50 15.58 -10.14
CA ILE A 286 1.84 14.53 -10.92
C ILE A 286 0.62 13.95 -10.19
N GLY A 287 -0.46 13.59 -10.88
CA GLY A 287 -1.72 13.17 -10.22
C GLY A 287 -1.66 11.86 -9.42
N TYR A 288 -0.75 10.94 -9.77
CA TYR A 288 -0.65 9.60 -9.20
C TYR A 288 0.45 9.46 -8.14
N ASN A 289 0.21 8.64 -7.11
CA ASN A 289 1.22 8.33 -6.11
C ASN A 289 2.35 7.47 -6.67
N PHE A 290 2.00 6.49 -7.51
CA PHE A 290 2.96 5.59 -8.17
C PHE A 290 2.57 5.36 -9.62
N LEU A 291 3.57 5.12 -10.46
CA LEU A 291 3.38 4.69 -11.84
C LEU A 291 4.10 3.36 -12.06
N VAL A 292 3.60 2.54 -12.98
CA VAL A 292 4.18 1.23 -13.33
C VAL A 292 4.24 1.11 -14.85
N ASP A 293 5.43 0.82 -15.39
CA ASP A 293 5.59 0.59 -16.83
C ASP A 293 5.22 -0.85 -17.25
N LYS A 294 5.22 -1.12 -18.56
CA LYS A 294 4.83 -2.42 -19.14
C LYS A 294 5.79 -3.57 -18.80
N TRP A 295 6.99 -3.24 -18.33
CA TRP A 295 8.00 -4.20 -17.84
C TRP A 295 7.90 -4.45 -16.34
N GLY A 296 7.06 -3.68 -15.62
CA GLY A 296 6.84 -3.81 -14.19
C GLY A 296 7.84 -3.04 -13.32
N ASN A 297 8.52 -2.02 -13.87
CA ASN A 297 9.25 -1.08 -13.01
C ASN A 297 8.24 -0.12 -12.37
N THR A 298 8.37 0.09 -11.06
CA THR A 298 7.53 1.01 -10.30
C THR A 298 8.28 2.31 -10.03
N TYR A 299 7.62 3.44 -10.24
CA TYR A 299 8.17 4.78 -10.07
C TYR A 299 7.43 5.51 -8.94
N GLU A 300 8.16 6.26 -8.12
CA GLU A 300 7.54 7.23 -7.22
C GLU A 300 6.99 8.38 -8.06
N GLY A 301 5.66 8.53 -8.08
CA GLY A 301 4.99 9.69 -8.66
C GLY A 301 5.07 10.86 -7.69
N ARG A 302 3.96 11.19 -7.02
CA ARG A 302 3.89 12.30 -6.05
C ARG A 302 4.94 12.20 -4.97
N GLN A 303 5.66 13.30 -4.74
CA GLN A 303 6.72 13.39 -3.75
C GLN A 303 6.24 12.98 -2.35
N GLY A 304 6.96 12.04 -1.71
CA GLY A 304 6.68 11.58 -0.35
C GLY A 304 5.70 10.41 -0.25
N SER A 305 5.19 9.92 -1.39
CA SER A 305 4.24 8.79 -1.43
C SER A 305 4.82 7.48 -0.89
N MET A 306 6.15 7.37 -0.84
CA MET A 306 6.81 6.19 -0.26
C MET A 306 6.57 6.05 1.25
N ASP A 307 6.45 7.16 1.96
CA ASP A 307 6.47 7.18 3.43
C ASP A 307 5.16 7.70 4.02
N GLN A 308 4.45 8.57 3.29
CA GLN A 308 3.25 9.26 3.76
C GLN A 308 2.01 8.90 2.94
N PRO A 309 0.80 9.03 3.51
CA PRO A 309 -0.46 8.87 2.76
C PRO A 309 -0.75 10.18 1.99
N VAL A 310 0.12 10.53 1.03
CA VAL A 310 0.00 11.74 0.21
C VAL A 310 -1.28 11.68 -0.62
N ILE A 311 -2.09 12.74 -0.58
CA ILE A 311 -3.34 12.84 -1.32
C ILE A 311 -3.01 13.11 -2.80
N GLY A 312 -3.53 12.26 -3.67
CA GLY A 312 -3.42 12.38 -5.13
C GLY A 312 -4.49 13.27 -5.76
N VAL A 313 -4.49 13.29 -7.08
CA VAL A 313 -5.52 13.94 -7.93
C VAL A 313 -6.22 12.92 -8.84
N HIS A 314 -5.82 11.65 -8.71
CA HIS A 314 -6.14 10.56 -9.63
C HIS A 314 -7.61 10.11 -9.62
N ALA A 315 -8.38 10.33 -8.56
CA ALA A 315 -9.78 9.89 -8.45
C ALA A 315 -10.61 10.90 -7.65
N GLY A 316 -11.06 11.96 -8.31
CA GLY A 316 -11.81 13.05 -7.67
C GLY A 316 -12.99 12.55 -6.84
N GLY A 317 -13.04 12.96 -5.58
CA GLY A 317 -14.03 12.50 -4.60
C GLY A 317 -13.55 11.32 -3.74
N PHE A 318 -12.46 10.67 -4.14
CA PHE A 318 -11.93 9.43 -3.58
C PHE A 318 -10.40 9.46 -3.37
N ASN A 319 -9.74 10.60 -3.56
CA ASN A 319 -8.28 10.71 -3.40
C ASN A 319 -7.85 10.59 -1.92
N THR A 320 -8.61 11.21 -1.01
CA THR A 320 -8.21 11.33 0.40
C THR A 320 -8.16 9.97 1.11
N GLY A 321 -6.94 9.51 1.40
CA GLY A 321 -6.71 8.23 2.08
C GLY A 321 -6.70 7.03 1.13
N THR A 322 -6.68 7.24 -0.19
CA THR A 322 -6.36 6.19 -1.16
C THR A 322 -4.99 6.43 -1.78
N VAL A 323 -4.35 5.36 -2.25
CA VAL A 323 -3.13 5.43 -3.04
C VAL A 323 -3.44 5.14 -4.51
N GLY A 324 -3.11 6.07 -5.40
CA GLY A 324 -3.30 5.92 -6.85
C GLY A 324 -2.08 5.31 -7.52
N VAL A 325 -2.30 4.19 -8.23
CA VAL A 325 -1.26 3.50 -9.00
C VAL A 325 -1.67 3.43 -10.47
N ALA A 326 -0.93 4.13 -11.33
CA ALA A 326 -1.19 4.17 -12.76
C ALA A 326 -0.28 3.24 -13.55
N MET A 327 -0.87 2.40 -14.39
CA MET A 327 -0.12 1.64 -15.39
C MET A 327 0.10 2.55 -16.60
N ILE A 328 1.36 2.81 -16.96
CA ILE A 328 1.69 3.64 -18.12
C ILE A 328 1.26 2.90 -19.38
N GLY A 329 0.31 3.50 -20.12
CA GLY A 329 -0.25 2.92 -21.33
C GLY A 329 -1.78 2.93 -21.42
N ASP A 330 -2.30 2.29 -22.47
CA ASP A 330 -3.73 2.07 -22.71
C ASP A 330 -4.06 0.58 -22.58
N TYR A 331 -4.98 0.25 -21.67
CA TYR A 331 -5.41 -1.10 -21.37
C TYR A 331 -6.90 -1.29 -21.64
N SER A 332 -7.47 -0.45 -22.50
CA SER A 332 -8.87 -0.53 -22.96
C SER A 332 -9.17 -1.87 -23.61
N SER A 333 -8.26 -2.37 -24.44
CA SER A 333 -8.34 -3.66 -25.12
C SER A 333 -7.16 -4.58 -24.86
N VAL A 334 -6.04 -4.04 -24.37
CA VAL A 334 -4.81 -4.80 -24.06
C VAL A 334 -4.82 -5.18 -22.58
N THR A 335 -4.54 -6.44 -22.27
CA THR A 335 -4.33 -6.88 -20.88
C THR A 335 -2.92 -6.49 -20.41
N PRO A 336 -2.75 -5.89 -19.21
CA PRO A 336 -1.41 -5.62 -18.67
C PRO A 336 -0.57 -6.89 -18.56
N SER A 337 0.74 -6.77 -18.77
CA SER A 337 1.66 -7.91 -18.65
C SER A 337 1.65 -8.47 -17.21
N ALA A 338 2.05 -9.73 -17.04
CA ALA A 338 2.16 -10.31 -15.69
C ALA A 338 3.10 -9.48 -14.80
N ALA A 339 4.21 -8.98 -15.35
CA ALA A 339 5.15 -8.13 -14.62
C ALA A 339 4.51 -6.82 -14.14
N THR A 340 3.72 -6.16 -14.98
CA THR A 340 2.96 -4.95 -14.61
C THR A 340 1.94 -5.25 -13.52
N GLN A 341 1.13 -6.32 -13.68
CA GLN A 341 0.13 -6.72 -12.68
C GLN A 341 0.79 -7.00 -11.32
N ASP A 342 1.91 -7.72 -11.32
CA ASP A 342 2.61 -8.08 -10.10
C ASP A 342 3.29 -6.86 -9.44
N ALA A 343 3.80 -5.92 -10.23
CA ALA A 343 4.38 -4.67 -9.74
C ALA A 343 3.32 -3.75 -9.11
N VAL A 344 2.16 -3.60 -9.75
CA VAL A 344 0.99 -2.90 -9.19
C VAL A 344 0.56 -3.55 -7.88
N ALA A 345 0.43 -4.88 -7.86
CA ALA A 345 0.06 -5.63 -6.66
C ALA A 345 1.06 -5.44 -5.50
N ARG A 346 2.36 -5.49 -5.78
CA ARG A 346 3.41 -5.32 -4.77
C ARG A 346 3.41 -3.91 -4.16
N VAL A 347 3.33 -2.85 -4.97
CA VAL A 347 3.34 -1.48 -4.43
C VAL A 347 2.08 -1.17 -3.63
N ILE A 348 0.91 -1.62 -4.10
CA ILE A 348 -0.36 -1.49 -3.36
C ILE A 348 -0.29 -2.27 -2.05
N GLY A 349 0.11 -3.54 -2.12
CA GLY A 349 0.22 -4.40 -0.95
C GLY A 349 1.17 -3.83 0.10
N TRP A 350 2.34 -3.32 -0.32
CA TRP A 350 3.33 -2.70 0.57
C TRP A 350 2.77 -1.46 1.26
N ARG A 351 2.19 -0.53 0.49
CA ARG A 351 1.61 0.70 1.07
C ARG A 351 0.49 0.37 2.04
N LEU A 352 -0.44 -0.50 1.67
CA LEU A 352 -1.58 -0.87 2.54
C LEU A 352 -1.15 -1.65 3.79
N ALA A 353 -0.13 -2.51 3.70
CA ALA A 353 0.40 -3.25 4.84
C ALA A 353 0.94 -2.31 5.93
N GLY A 354 1.60 -1.20 5.55
CA GLY A 354 2.05 -0.17 6.49
C GLY A 354 0.93 0.48 7.31
N TYR A 355 -0.33 0.41 6.85
CA TYR A 355 -1.50 0.94 7.55
C TYR A 355 -2.42 -0.15 8.08
N GLY A 356 -2.04 -1.42 8.00
CA GLY A 356 -2.86 -2.51 8.52
C GLY A 356 -4.10 -2.83 7.69
N VAL A 357 -4.09 -2.50 6.41
CA VAL A 357 -5.24 -2.67 5.50
C VAL A 357 -5.05 -3.91 4.64
N ASN A 358 -6.03 -4.83 4.66
CA ASN A 358 -6.01 -6.04 3.83
C ASN A 358 -6.41 -5.72 2.38
N PRO A 359 -5.53 -5.91 1.37
CA PRO A 359 -5.85 -5.63 -0.03
C PRO A 359 -7.02 -6.44 -0.61
N ALA A 360 -7.33 -7.61 -0.06
CA ALA A 360 -8.46 -8.45 -0.47
C ALA A 360 -9.78 -8.09 0.25
N GLY A 361 -9.75 -7.14 1.18
CA GLY A 361 -10.92 -6.72 1.96
C GLY A 361 -11.89 -5.82 1.19
N SER A 362 -12.94 -5.41 1.89
CA SER A 362 -13.91 -4.41 1.45
C SER A 362 -13.97 -3.27 2.46
N MET A 363 -14.39 -2.09 2.00
CA MET A 363 -14.56 -0.90 2.80
C MET A 363 -15.85 -0.16 2.41
N VAL A 364 -16.27 0.79 3.24
CA VAL A 364 -17.27 1.80 2.88
C VAL A 364 -16.56 3.16 2.88
N TYR A 365 -16.55 3.82 1.72
CA TYR A 365 -15.88 5.11 1.54
C TYR A 365 -16.90 6.25 1.50
N ARG A 366 -16.67 7.28 2.31
CA ARG A 366 -17.46 8.51 2.36
C ARG A 366 -16.93 9.49 1.30
N THR A 367 -17.57 9.58 0.13
CA THR A 367 -17.05 10.37 -1.00
C THR A 367 -17.19 11.89 -0.80
N PHE A 368 -16.23 12.65 -1.36
CA PHE A 368 -16.32 14.11 -1.48
C PHE A 368 -17.07 14.57 -2.75
N GLY A 369 -17.51 13.64 -3.60
CA GLY A 369 -18.19 13.95 -4.86
C GLY A 369 -17.27 14.62 -5.89
N GLY A 370 -17.83 15.46 -6.75
CA GLY A 370 -17.12 16.16 -7.83
C GLY A 370 -17.72 15.86 -9.21
N ASP A 371 -17.37 16.68 -10.21
CA ASP A 371 -18.01 16.65 -11.54
C ASP A 371 -17.92 15.28 -12.24
N ASN A 372 -16.78 14.62 -12.07
CA ASN A 372 -16.48 13.30 -12.66
C ASN A 372 -16.84 12.12 -11.75
N SER A 373 -17.26 12.38 -10.50
CA SER A 373 -17.71 11.32 -9.59
C SER A 373 -19.05 10.73 -10.07
N ARG A 374 -19.24 9.42 -9.87
CA ARG A 374 -20.54 8.76 -10.03
C ARG A 374 -21.48 9.00 -8.84
N PHE A 375 -20.93 9.46 -7.72
CA PHE A 375 -21.61 9.56 -6.44
C PHE A 375 -21.60 11.00 -5.93
N PRO A 376 -22.75 11.51 -5.42
CA PRO A 376 -22.78 12.85 -4.83
C PRO A 376 -21.98 12.90 -3.54
N ALA A 377 -21.47 14.10 -3.21
CA ALA A 377 -20.71 14.35 -1.99
C ALA A 377 -21.49 13.90 -0.75
N GLY A 378 -20.80 13.23 0.18
CA GLY A 378 -21.43 12.65 1.36
C GLY A 378 -22.26 11.40 1.07
N SER A 379 -21.92 10.63 0.05
CA SER A 379 -22.44 9.26 -0.11
C SER A 379 -21.52 8.24 0.56
N ASP A 380 -22.10 7.19 1.12
CA ASP A 380 -21.36 6.02 1.62
C ASP A 380 -21.33 4.95 0.52
N VAL A 381 -20.14 4.68 -0.01
CA VAL A 381 -19.96 3.81 -1.18
C VAL A 381 -19.24 2.53 -0.77
N PRO A 382 -19.88 1.35 -0.84
CA PRO A 382 -19.21 0.08 -0.61
C PRO A 382 -18.26 -0.23 -1.76
N LEU A 383 -16.99 -0.49 -1.45
CA LEU A 383 -15.93 -0.74 -2.43
C LEU A 383 -15.04 -1.90 -1.96
N PRO A 384 -14.45 -2.68 -2.88
CA PRO A 384 -13.22 -3.40 -2.57
C PRO A 384 -12.15 -2.41 -2.08
N VAL A 385 -11.27 -2.84 -1.18
CA VAL A 385 -10.13 -2.01 -0.72
C VAL A 385 -9.24 -1.59 -1.89
N VAL A 386 -9.05 -2.48 -2.87
CA VAL A 386 -8.34 -2.18 -4.13
C VAL A 386 -9.34 -2.25 -5.28
N PHE A 387 -9.60 -1.11 -5.90
CA PHE A 387 -10.65 -0.92 -6.91
C PHE A 387 -10.10 -0.18 -8.14
N GLY A 388 -10.81 -0.29 -9.27
CA GLY A 388 -10.44 0.41 -10.50
C GLY A 388 -11.09 1.80 -10.53
N HIS A 389 -10.49 2.76 -11.21
CA HIS A 389 -11.03 4.13 -11.26
C HIS A 389 -12.50 4.20 -11.73
N ARG A 390 -12.89 3.38 -12.70
CA ARG A 390 -14.26 3.27 -13.20
C ARG A 390 -15.31 2.85 -12.16
N ASP A 391 -14.88 2.28 -11.03
CA ASP A 391 -15.79 1.91 -9.93
C ASP A 391 -16.34 3.17 -9.23
N THR A 392 -15.63 4.30 -9.29
CA THR A 392 -15.97 5.53 -8.57
C THR A 392 -16.27 6.73 -9.48
N ASN A 393 -15.64 6.80 -10.65
CA ASN A 393 -15.72 7.96 -11.55
C ASN A 393 -16.28 7.58 -12.93
N LYS A 394 -16.72 8.57 -13.69
CA LYS A 394 -17.28 8.41 -15.04
C LYS A 394 -16.14 8.27 -16.05
N THR A 395 -15.58 7.07 -16.12
CA THR A 395 -14.37 6.81 -16.92
C THR A 395 -14.30 5.38 -17.46
N VAL A 396 -13.45 5.20 -18.48
CA VAL A 396 -12.99 3.90 -18.95
C VAL A 396 -11.78 3.38 -18.16
N CYS A 397 -11.05 4.19 -17.40
CA CYS A 397 -9.89 3.77 -16.61
C CYS A 397 -10.23 2.62 -15.62
N PRO A 398 -9.43 1.53 -15.49
CA PRO A 398 -8.13 1.27 -16.11
C PRO A 398 -8.20 0.48 -17.44
N GLY A 399 -9.23 0.70 -18.25
CA GLY A 399 -9.52 -0.08 -19.46
C GLY A 399 -10.09 -1.49 -19.17
N ASN A 400 -10.65 -2.17 -20.18
CA ASN A 400 -11.27 -3.49 -19.94
C ASN A 400 -10.21 -4.56 -19.65
N GLY A 401 -9.07 -4.48 -20.33
CA GLY A 401 -7.92 -5.36 -20.08
C GLY A 401 -7.36 -5.17 -18.67
N GLY A 402 -7.16 -3.92 -18.23
CA GLY A 402 -6.75 -3.61 -16.86
C GLY A 402 -7.78 -4.01 -15.82
N TYR A 403 -9.07 -3.74 -16.07
CA TYR A 403 -10.15 -4.07 -15.15
C TYR A 403 -10.29 -5.60 -14.96
N SER A 404 -10.08 -6.38 -16.02
CA SER A 404 -10.08 -7.85 -15.92
C SER A 404 -8.98 -8.39 -15.00
N ALA A 405 -7.87 -7.66 -14.84
CA ALA A 405 -6.75 -8.05 -13.98
C ALA A 405 -6.96 -7.71 -12.49
N MET A 406 -8.00 -6.94 -12.13
CA MET A 406 -8.21 -6.45 -10.75
C MET A 406 -8.34 -7.57 -9.72
N GLY A 407 -8.95 -8.70 -10.09
CA GLY A 407 -9.04 -9.87 -9.21
C GLY A 407 -7.66 -10.44 -8.86
N LYS A 408 -6.79 -10.57 -9.87
CA LYS A 408 -5.40 -11.04 -9.69
C LYS A 408 -4.54 -10.03 -8.93
N ILE A 409 -4.70 -8.73 -9.19
CA ILE A 409 -3.99 -7.68 -8.45
C ILE A 409 -4.34 -7.74 -6.96
N ARG A 410 -5.63 -7.84 -6.62
CA ARG A 410 -6.10 -7.98 -5.23
C ARG A 410 -5.52 -9.20 -4.54
N SER A 411 -5.65 -10.38 -5.16
CA SER A 411 -5.17 -11.63 -4.55
C SER A 411 -3.64 -11.65 -4.42
N THR A 412 -2.92 -11.14 -5.41
CA THR A 412 -1.44 -11.07 -5.36
C THR A 412 -0.97 -10.09 -4.30
N ALA A 413 -1.59 -8.91 -4.20
CA ALA A 413 -1.28 -7.93 -3.16
C ALA A 413 -1.52 -8.51 -1.77
N ALA A 414 -2.67 -9.15 -1.56
CA ALA A 414 -3.00 -9.79 -0.29
C ALA A 414 -2.08 -10.97 0.03
N ALA A 415 -1.74 -11.81 -0.95
CA ALA A 415 -0.89 -12.99 -0.72
C ALA A 415 0.48 -12.60 -0.14
N VAL A 416 1.16 -11.65 -0.78
CA VAL A 416 2.54 -11.29 -0.46
C VAL A 416 2.63 -10.42 0.79
N THR A 417 1.68 -9.49 0.98
CA THR A 417 1.84 -8.44 2.01
C THR A 417 0.92 -8.61 3.20
N TYR A 418 -0.11 -9.46 3.08
CA TYR A 418 -1.04 -9.76 4.17
C TYR A 418 -0.95 -11.22 4.62
N ALA A 419 -1.15 -12.15 3.70
CA ALA A 419 -1.38 -13.55 4.00
C ALA A 419 -0.12 -14.25 4.50
N GLU A 420 1.00 -14.17 3.79
CA GLU A 420 2.25 -14.82 4.20
C GLU A 420 2.74 -14.39 5.60
N PRO A 421 2.81 -13.09 5.95
CA PRO A 421 3.18 -12.66 7.31
C PRO A 421 2.28 -13.24 8.39
N MET A 422 0.97 -13.28 8.13
CA MET A 422 -0.03 -13.82 9.05
C MET A 422 0.14 -15.32 9.25
N VAL A 423 0.33 -16.07 8.16
CA VAL A 423 0.55 -17.53 8.23
C VAL A 423 1.82 -17.84 9.03
N ARG A 424 2.94 -17.19 8.71
CA ARG A 424 4.21 -17.38 9.44
C ARG A 424 4.05 -17.10 10.92
N SER A 425 3.40 -15.99 11.27
CA SER A 425 3.22 -15.58 12.66
C SER A 425 2.30 -16.53 13.43
N LEU A 426 1.22 -17.00 12.82
CA LEU A 426 0.32 -17.96 13.46
C LEU A 426 0.98 -19.32 13.68
N TYR A 427 1.81 -19.79 12.74
CA TYR A 427 2.59 -21.01 12.94
C TYR A 427 3.59 -20.86 14.09
N ARG A 428 4.29 -19.72 14.20
CA ARG A 428 5.19 -19.46 15.34
C ARG A 428 4.43 -19.37 16.67
N ASP A 429 3.39 -18.56 16.72
CA ASP A 429 2.66 -18.28 17.96
C ASP A 429 1.84 -19.48 18.46
N MET A 430 1.39 -20.37 17.55
CA MET A 430 0.55 -21.51 17.91
C MET A 430 1.27 -22.86 17.90
N LEU A 431 2.25 -23.06 17.02
CA LEU A 431 2.95 -24.35 16.86
C LEU A 431 4.43 -24.30 17.26
N ASP A 432 4.96 -23.11 17.58
CA ASP A 432 6.35 -22.92 18.01
C ASP A 432 7.36 -23.40 16.93
N ARG A 433 7.02 -23.15 15.65
CA ARG A 433 7.86 -23.42 14.49
C ARG A 433 7.48 -22.57 13.28
N GLU A 434 8.33 -22.53 12.27
CA GLU A 434 7.97 -21.97 10.96
C GLU A 434 6.97 -22.87 10.22
N ALA A 435 6.17 -22.23 9.36
CA ALA A 435 5.35 -22.94 8.38
C ALA A 435 6.27 -23.66 7.37
N ASP A 436 5.96 -24.92 7.08
CA ASP A 436 6.59 -25.62 5.96
C ASP A 436 6.15 -24.98 4.62
N PRO A 437 6.93 -25.16 3.52
CA PRO A 437 6.62 -24.51 2.25
C PRO A 437 5.21 -24.80 1.72
N SER A 438 4.69 -26.02 1.92
CA SER A 438 3.36 -26.40 1.46
C SER A 438 2.26 -25.77 2.30
N GLY A 439 2.41 -25.80 3.63
CA GLY A 439 1.52 -25.13 4.58
C GLY A 439 1.45 -23.63 4.34
N LEU A 440 2.60 -22.98 4.15
CA LEU A 440 2.70 -21.55 3.83
C LEU A 440 1.96 -21.23 2.54
N ALA A 441 2.27 -21.92 1.44
CA ALA A 441 1.65 -21.65 0.14
C ALA A 441 0.12 -21.85 0.18
N THR A 442 -0.33 -22.95 0.80
CA THR A 442 -1.76 -23.30 0.86
C THR A 442 -2.56 -22.27 1.67
N TRP A 443 -2.11 -21.96 2.88
CA TRP A 443 -2.83 -21.02 3.74
C TRP A 443 -2.74 -19.59 3.24
N SER A 444 -1.60 -19.17 2.68
CA SER A 444 -1.48 -17.83 2.09
C SER A 444 -2.44 -17.65 0.93
N ALA A 445 -2.61 -18.66 0.06
CA ALA A 445 -3.59 -18.63 -1.01
C ALA A 445 -5.04 -18.55 -0.48
N MET A 446 -5.37 -19.30 0.57
CA MET A 446 -6.70 -19.25 1.18
C MET A 446 -7.00 -17.87 1.79
N LEU A 447 -6.05 -17.29 2.53
CA LEU A 447 -6.19 -15.95 3.11
C LEU A 447 -6.30 -14.88 2.03
N ALA A 448 -5.49 -14.96 0.97
CA ALA A 448 -5.57 -14.07 -0.19
C ALA A 448 -6.90 -14.17 -0.95
N SER A 449 -7.58 -15.32 -0.85
CA SER A 449 -8.91 -15.55 -1.44
C SER A 449 -10.09 -15.20 -0.51
N GLY A 450 -9.81 -14.62 0.67
CA GLY A 450 -10.82 -14.10 1.58
C GLY A 450 -11.07 -14.95 2.84
N ARG A 451 -10.34 -16.04 3.07
CA ARG A 451 -10.36 -16.69 4.40
C ARG A 451 -9.72 -15.80 5.45
N SER A 452 -10.22 -15.89 6.67
CA SER A 452 -9.73 -15.07 7.78
C SER A 452 -8.54 -15.72 8.48
N ALA A 453 -7.75 -14.90 9.18
CA ALA A 453 -6.74 -15.39 10.11
C ALA A 453 -7.34 -16.22 11.27
N ALA A 454 -8.58 -15.92 11.67
CA ALA A 454 -9.32 -16.72 12.63
C ALA A 454 -9.63 -18.13 12.11
N ASP A 455 -9.96 -18.29 10.83
CA ASP A 455 -10.18 -19.62 10.21
C ASP A 455 -8.89 -20.45 10.25
N LEU A 456 -7.74 -19.84 9.95
CA LEU A 456 -6.44 -20.49 10.07
C LEU A 456 -6.14 -20.85 11.52
N ALA A 457 -6.30 -19.92 12.47
CA ALA A 457 -6.09 -20.19 13.89
C ALA A 457 -6.98 -21.33 14.40
N GLN A 458 -8.24 -21.39 13.98
CA GLN A 458 -9.16 -22.48 14.31
C GLN A 458 -8.73 -23.81 13.67
N SER A 459 -8.24 -23.79 12.43
CA SER A 459 -7.72 -25.01 11.80
C SER A 459 -6.46 -25.52 12.49
N LEU A 460 -5.57 -24.61 12.89
CA LEU A 460 -4.36 -24.95 13.65
C LEU A 460 -4.73 -25.48 15.04
N SER A 461 -5.70 -24.88 15.74
CA SER A 461 -6.10 -25.33 17.08
C SER A 461 -6.72 -26.73 17.10
N ARG A 462 -7.18 -27.22 15.95
CA ARG A 462 -7.71 -28.59 15.77
C ARG A 462 -6.73 -29.54 15.08
N SER A 463 -5.51 -29.11 14.80
CA SER A 463 -4.47 -29.97 14.24
C SER A 463 -3.96 -30.97 15.29
N GLU A 464 -3.51 -32.14 14.84
CA GLU A 464 -2.90 -33.15 15.72
C GLU A 464 -1.66 -32.59 16.45
N GLU A 465 -0.86 -31.79 15.77
CA GLU A 465 0.33 -31.15 16.32
C GLU A 465 -0.02 -30.22 17.48
N TYR A 466 -0.95 -29.29 17.27
CA TYR A 466 -1.40 -28.38 18.33
C TYR A 466 -2.06 -29.14 19.47
N ALA A 467 -3.01 -30.02 19.16
CA ALA A 467 -3.75 -30.77 20.16
C ALA A 467 -2.83 -31.62 21.05
N SER A 468 -1.89 -32.35 20.45
CA SER A 468 -0.95 -33.18 21.22
C SER A 468 0.03 -32.36 22.04
N ARG A 469 0.48 -31.18 21.56
CA ARG A 469 1.29 -30.24 22.33
C ARG A 469 0.54 -29.72 23.56
N GLU A 470 -0.69 -29.24 23.38
CA GLU A 470 -1.52 -28.73 24.48
C GLU A 470 -1.84 -29.81 25.51
N VAL A 471 -2.16 -31.04 25.07
CA VAL A 471 -2.38 -32.17 26.00
C VAL A 471 -1.13 -32.42 26.83
N ARG A 472 0.06 -32.52 26.20
CA ARG A 472 1.33 -32.70 26.92
C ARG A 472 1.60 -31.56 27.90
N ALA A 473 1.33 -30.32 27.51
CA ALA A 473 1.49 -29.14 28.37
C ALA A 473 0.55 -29.23 29.59
N ILE A 474 -0.72 -29.58 29.41
CA ILE A 474 -1.67 -29.76 30.51
C ILE A 474 -1.20 -30.85 31.48
N TYR A 475 -0.77 -32.01 30.97
CA TYR A 475 -0.21 -33.07 31.83
C TYR A 475 1.01 -32.59 32.63
N ALA A 476 1.95 -31.91 31.97
CA ALA A 476 3.18 -31.44 32.60
C ALA A 476 2.93 -30.34 33.63
N GLU A 477 2.01 -29.41 33.35
CA GLU A 477 1.70 -28.29 34.24
C GLU A 477 0.79 -28.70 35.41
N ILE A 478 -0.26 -29.46 35.11
CA ILE A 478 -1.32 -29.78 36.08
C ILE A 478 -0.99 -31.05 36.87
N LEU A 479 -0.45 -32.09 36.23
CA LEU A 479 -0.17 -33.37 36.90
C LEU A 479 1.32 -33.59 37.17
N ARG A 480 2.20 -32.71 36.69
CA ARG A 480 3.67 -32.77 36.86
C ARG A 480 4.29 -34.07 36.32
N ARG A 481 3.70 -34.63 35.26
CA ARG A 481 4.20 -35.81 34.54
C ARG A 481 3.87 -35.74 33.05
N GLN A 482 4.41 -36.66 32.25
CA GLN A 482 4.00 -36.84 30.86
C GLN A 482 2.76 -37.77 30.76
N PRO A 483 1.94 -37.62 29.70
CA PRO A 483 0.88 -38.58 29.40
C PRO A 483 1.47 -39.94 29.00
N ASP A 484 0.77 -41.01 29.35
CA ASP A 484 0.98 -42.30 28.71
C ASP A 484 0.46 -42.29 27.25
N ALA A 485 0.81 -43.31 26.47
CA ALA A 485 0.48 -43.35 25.05
C ALA A 485 -1.03 -43.35 24.78
N GLY A 486 -1.81 -44.06 25.59
CA GLY A 486 -3.27 -44.13 25.44
C GLY A 486 -3.94 -42.81 25.79
N GLY A 487 -3.57 -42.25 26.96
CA GLY A 487 -4.06 -40.95 27.41
C GLY A 487 -3.77 -39.83 26.41
N LEU A 488 -2.54 -39.75 25.89
CA LEU A 488 -2.20 -38.77 24.87
C LEU A 488 -3.08 -38.92 23.62
N GLN A 489 -3.22 -40.16 23.12
CA GLN A 489 -3.95 -40.42 21.89
C GLN A 489 -5.44 -40.07 22.03
N ASP A 490 -6.07 -40.47 23.13
CA ASP A 490 -7.49 -40.27 23.34
C ASP A 490 -7.85 -38.79 23.54
N TRP A 491 -7.06 -38.06 24.33
CA TRP A 491 -7.28 -36.63 24.51
C TRP A 491 -7.01 -35.84 23.22
N THR A 492 -5.94 -36.17 22.49
CA THR A 492 -5.62 -35.53 21.21
C THR A 492 -6.76 -35.71 20.22
N ARG A 493 -7.28 -36.94 20.08
CA ARG A 493 -8.44 -37.23 19.20
C ARG A 493 -9.69 -36.47 19.63
N GLY A 494 -9.93 -36.35 20.95
CA GLY A 494 -11.05 -35.59 21.51
C GLY A 494 -11.00 -34.10 21.16
N VAL A 495 -9.80 -33.49 21.22
CA VAL A 495 -9.59 -32.08 20.84
C VAL A 495 -9.76 -31.87 19.34
N MET A 496 -9.14 -32.73 18.52
CA MET A 496 -9.27 -32.64 17.05
C MET A 496 -10.73 -32.77 16.57
N ALA A 497 -11.50 -33.66 17.20
CA ALA A 497 -12.92 -33.86 16.90
C ALA A 497 -13.83 -32.72 17.40
N GLY A 498 -13.28 -31.76 18.16
CA GLY A 498 -14.07 -30.72 18.83
C GLY A 498 -14.96 -31.24 19.95
N ALA A 499 -14.76 -32.50 20.38
CA ALA A 499 -15.53 -33.12 21.47
C ALA A 499 -15.09 -32.61 22.85
N VAL A 500 -13.85 -32.11 22.97
CA VAL A 500 -13.29 -31.53 24.19
C VAL A 500 -12.49 -30.28 23.80
N ARG A 501 -12.78 -29.13 24.40
CA ARG A 501 -11.94 -27.94 24.26
C ARG A 501 -10.73 -28.03 25.20
N THR A 502 -9.61 -27.42 24.83
CA THR A 502 -8.38 -27.43 25.64
C THR A 502 -8.63 -26.85 27.04
N GLU A 503 -9.45 -25.79 27.16
CA GLU A 503 -9.82 -25.21 28.45
C GLU A 503 -10.70 -26.15 29.31
N ASP A 504 -11.55 -26.94 28.68
CA ASP A 504 -12.41 -27.91 29.38
C ASP A 504 -11.57 -29.12 29.83
N LEU A 505 -10.59 -29.52 29.03
CA LEU A 505 -9.63 -30.57 29.37
C LEU A 505 -8.83 -30.19 30.63
N ARG A 506 -8.31 -28.96 30.68
CA ARG A 506 -7.62 -28.44 31.88
C ARG A 506 -8.53 -28.49 33.10
N GLY A 507 -9.79 -28.06 32.96
CA GLY A 507 -10.82 -28.15 34.01
C GLY A 507 -11.05 -29.58 34.53
N ARG A 508 -11.08 -30.58 33.64
CA ARG A 508 -11.21 -32.00 34.02
C ARG A 508 -9.98 -32.50 34.79
N PHE A 509 -8.78 -32.06 34.41
CA PHE A 509 -7.53 -32.49 35.04
C PHE A 509 -7.40 -31.95 36.45
N ILE A 510 -7.72 -30.67 36.67
CA ILE A 510 -7.68 -30.08 38.01
C ILE A 510 -8.76 -30.68 38.93
N ALA A 511 -9.90 -31.12 38.40
CA ALA A 511 -10.96 -31.78 39.18
C ALA A 511 -10.68 -33.28 39.46
N SER A 512 -9.63 -33.85 38.86
CA SER A 512 -9.33 -35.27 38.94
C SER A 512 -8.90 -35.71 40.33
N GLU A 513 -9.08 -37.00 40.63
CA GLU A 513 -8.54 -37.61 41.84
C GLU A 513 -7.00 -37.53 41.87
N GLU A 514 -6.35 -37.72 40.73
CA GLU A 514 -4.89 -37.64 40.62
C GLU A 514 -4.35 -36.26 41.04
N TYR A 515 -4.98 -35.18 40.57
CA TYR A 515 -4.61 -33.83 40.98
C TYR A 515 -4.82 -33.62 42.49
N TYR A 516 -5.92 -34.13 43.05
CA TYR A 516 -6.21 -34.05 44.48
C TYR A 516 -5.15 -34.78 45.32
N LEU A 517 -4.77 -35.99 44.91
CA LEU A 517 -3.74 -36.77 45.59
C LEU A 517 -2.38 -36.06 45.57
N ARG A 518 -1.99 -35.49 44.41
CA ARG A 518 -0.78 -34.66 44.27
C ARG A 518 -0.81 -33.43 45.18
N SER A 519 -1.99 -32.85 45.38
CA SER A 519 -2.17 -31.59 46.12
C SER A 519 -2.23 -31.79 47.63
N GLY A 520 -1.53 -32.80 48.16
CA GLY A 520 -1.49 -33.10 49.60
C GLY A 520 -2.63 -33.99 50.11
N SER A 521 -3.52 -34.47 49.23
CA SER A 521 -4.61 -35.40 49.58
C SER A 521 -5.58 -34.89 50.66
N SER A 522 -5.67 -33.57 50.85
CA SER A 522 -6.62 -32.91 51.77
C SER A 522 -7.41 -31.81 51.06
N PRO A 523 -8.61 -31.44 51.55
CA PRO A 523 -9.37 -30.32 51.01
C PRO A 523 -8.57 -29.02 51.01
N GLU A 524 -7.86 -28.71 52.09
CA GLU A 524 -7.10 -27.48 52.25
C GLU A 524 -5.91 -27.45 51.29
N GLY A 525 -5.18 -28.57 51.18
CA GLY A 525 -4.04 -28.71 50.26
C GLY A 525 -4.47 -28.57 48.81
N TYR A 526 -5.62 -29.16 48.44
CA TYR A 526 -6.22 -29.03 47.12
C TYR A 526 -6.57 -27.58 46.77
N VAL A 527 -7.21 -26.84 47.67
CA VAL A 527 -7.54 -25.42 47.44
C VAL A 527 -6.29 -24.57 47.32
N VAL A 528 -5.28 -24.78 48.18
CA VAL A 528 -3.99 -24.07 48.09
C VAL A 528 -3.30 -24.33 46.75
N ALA A 529 -3.29 -25.58 46.29
CA ALA A 529 -2.72 -25.93 44.99
C ALA A 529 -3.46 -25.25 43.83
N LEU A 530 -4.81 -25.23 43.84
CA LEU A 530 -5.60 -24.54 42.81
C LEU A 530 -5.22 -23.05 42.70
N TYR A 531 -5.07 -22.35 43.82
CA TYR A 531 -4.70 -20.93 43.80
C TYR A 531 -3.28 -20.71 43.26
N ARG A 532 -2.33 -21.56 43.63
CA ARG A 532 -0.96 -21.46 43.13
C ARG A 532 -0.85 -21.78 41.65
N ASP A 533 -1.44 -22.89 41.22
CA ASP A 533 -1.30 -23.39 39.85
C ASP A 533 -2.17 -22.62 38.84
N LEU A 534 -3.31 -22.04 39.26
CA LEU A 534 -4.23 -21.32 38.36
C LEU A 534 -4.22 -19.79 38.52
N LEU A 535 -4.01 -19.30 39.74
CA LEU A 535 -4.05 -17.88 40.07
C LEU A 535 -2.66 -17.33 40.43
N GLU A 536 -1.60 -18.15 40.40
CA GLU A 536 -0.21 -17.74 40.63
C GLU A 536 -0.03 -16.92 41.93
N ARG A 537 -0.83 -17.24 42.97
CA ARG A 537 -0.77 -16.58 44.29
C ARG A 537 -1.21 -17.52 45.41
N GLU A 538 -0.95 -17.12 46.65
CA GLU A 538 -1.51 -17.78 47.83
C GLU A 538 -2.99 -17.44 48.02
N PRO A 539 -3.83 -18.39 48.49
CA PRO A 539 -5.19 -18.10 48.91
C PRO A 539 -5.22 -17.37 50.27
N ALA A 540 -6.28 -16.59 50.51
CA ALA A 540 -6.56 -16.14 51.87
C ALA A 540 -7.09 -17.31 52.71
N SER A 541 -6.89 -17.27 54.03
CA SER A 541 -7.35 -18.31 54.96
C SER A 541 -8.87 -18.54 54.89
N GLN A 542 -9.64 -17.48 54.63
CA GLN A 542 -11.08 -17.54 54.42
C GLN A 542 -11.47 -18.29 53.14
N ASP A 543 -10.68 -18.16 52.07
CA ASP A 543 -10.91 -18.84 50.80
C ASP A 543 -10.67 -20.34 50.97
N VAL A 544 -9.56 -20.71 51.63
CA VAL A 544 -9.23 -22.11 51.96
C VAL A 544 -10.38 -22.74 52.75
N THR A 545 -10.84 -22.10 53.82
CA THR A 545 -11.93 -22.61 54.66
C THR A 545 -13.21 -22.78 53.85
N SER A 546 -13.61 -21.75 53.09
CA SER A 546 -14.88 -21.73 52.35
C SER A 546 -14.91 -22.77 51.23
N TRP A 547 -13.83 -22.87 50.45
CA TRP A 547 -13.75 -23.84 49.36
C TRP A 547 -13.58 -25.27 49.87
N SER A 548 -12.86 -25.49 50.97
CA SER A 548 -12.71 -26.82 51.58
C SER A 548 -14.04 -27.37 52.09
N GLN A 549 -14.87 -26.53 52.70
CA GLN A 549 -16.23 -26.92 53.10
C GLN A 549 -17.12 -27.25 51.89
N ARG A 550 -17.05 -26.45 50.83
CA ARG A 550 -17.76 -26.73 49.57
C ARG A 550 -17.27 -28.04 48.95
N LEU A 551 -15.97 -28.33 49.01
CA LEU A 551 -15.42 -29.55 48.46
C LEU A 551 -16.07 -30.81 49.05
N GLY A 552 -16.28 -30.83 50.37
CA GLY A 552 -16.93 -31.94 51.06
C GLY A 552 -18.44 -32.08 50.80
N THR A 553 -19.09 -31.06 50.23
CA THR A 553 -20.55 -31.01 50.04
C THR A 553 -20.96 -31.12 48.58
N VAL A 554 -20.28 -30.42 47.67
CA VAL A 554 -20.61 -30.35 46.24
C VAL A 554 -19.55 -30.98 45.33
N GLY A 555 -18.40 -31.37 45.88
CA GLY A 555 -17.36 -32.14 45.18
C GLY A 555 -16.33 -31.32 44.41
N ARG A 556 -15.30 -32.03 43.89
CA ARG A 556 -14.11 -31.43 43.23
C ARG A 556 -14.43 -30.61 41.99
N GLN A 557 -15.34 -31.10 41.15
CA GLN A 557 -15.69 -30.42 39.90
C GLN A 557 -16.21 -29.01 40.15
N TYR A 558 -17.13 -28.86 41.11
CA TYR A 558 -17.70 -27.55 41.47
C TYR A 558 -16.62 -26.58 41.99
N VAL A 559 -15.73 -27.05 42.86
CA VAL A 559 -14.66 -26.21 43.42
C VAL A 559 -13.63 -25.83 42.37
N ALA A 560 -13.24 -26.79 41.51
CA ALA A 560 -12.36 -26.55 40.38
C ALA A 560 -12.94 -25.50 39.42
N ASP A 561 -14.20 -25.67 39.00
CA ASP A 561 -14.88 -24.71 38.11
C ASP A 561 -15.01 -23.34 38.76
N GLY A 562 -15.27 -23.26 40.08
CA GLY A 562 -15.34 -22.01 40.81
C GLY A 562 -14.06 -21.17 40.76
N VAL A 563 -12.89 -21.81 40.76
CA VAL A 563 -11.59 -21.14 40.64
C VAL A 563 -11.21 -20.91 39.17
N TRP A 564 -11.34 -21.94 38.33
CA TRP A 564 -10.93 -21.92 36.91
C TRP A 564 -11.78 -20.97 36.04
N ARG A 565 -13.07 -20.87 36.34
CA ARG A 565 -14.02 -19.98 35.62
C ARG A 565 -14.21 -18.64 36.33
N SER A 566 -13.35 -18.31 37.29
CA SER A 566 -13.38 -17.01 37.97
C SER A 566 -12.91 -15.88 37.04
N LEU A 567 -13.37 -14.65 37.31
CA LEU A 567 -12.90 -13.47 36.60
C LEU A 567 -11.39 -13.27 36.76
N GLU A 568 -10.84 -13.58 37.94
CA GLU A 568 -9.39 -13.51 38.18
C GLU A 568 -8.61 -14.46 37.27
N SER A 569 -9.04 -15.71 37.14
CA SER A 569 -8.44 -16.66 36.20
C SER A 569 -8.59 -16.17 34.76
N GLY A 570 -9.76 -15.62 34.42
CA GLY A 570 -10.02 -15.00 33.12
C GLY A 570 -9.02 -13.90 32.79
N HIS A 571 -8.77 -12.95 33.71
CA HIS A 571 -7.80 -11.87 33.52
C HIS A 571 -6.38 -12.41 33.23
N ARG A 572 -5.93 -13.44 33.96
CA ARG A 572 -4.60 -14.03 33.73
C ARG A 572 -4.47 -14.71 32.38
N ARG A 573 -5.52 -15.42 31.96
CA ARG A 573 -5.54 -16.08 30.65
C ARG A 573 -5.58 -15.08 29.51
N VAL A 574 -6.31 -13.97 29.67
CA VAL A 574 -6.28 -12.84 28.73
C VAL A 574 -4.88 -12.24 28.65
N ASP A 575 -4.24 -11.95 29.79
CA ASP A 575 -2.89 -11.38 29.81
C ASP A 575 -1.87 -12.29 29.13
N ARG A 576 -1.97 -13.61 29.34
CA ARG A 576 -1.14 -14.61 28.65
C ARG A 576 -1.39 -14.61 27.14
N ALA A 577 -2.65 -14.56 26.71
CA ALA A 577 -2.99 -14.49 25.30
C ALA A 577 -2.47 -13.19 24.64
N TYR A 578 -2.51 -12.07 25.35
CA TYR A 578 -1.88 -10.82 24.91
C TYR A 578 -0.36 -10.97 24.76
N GLY A 579 0.31 -11.65 25.69
CA GLY A 579 1.74 -11.93 25.55
C GLY A 579 2.06 -12.76 24.29
N VAL A 580 1.28 -13.82 24.04
CA VAL A 580 1.50 -14.72 22.90
C VAL A 580 1.16 -14.06 21.57
N PHE A 581 0.04 -13.35 21.46
CA PHE A 581 -0.45 -12.83 20.19
C PHE A 581 -0.11 -11.35 19.94
N LEU A 582 0.09 -10.55 20.98
CA LEU A 582 0.31 -9.10 20.84
C LEU A 582 1.67 -8.64 21.40
N ASP A 583 2.46 -9.51 22.03
CA ASP A 583 3.79 -9.21 22.60
C ASP A 583 3.79 -8.10 23.65
N ARG A 584 2.70 -8.01 24.40
CA ARG A 584 2.55 -7.06 25.51
C ARG A 584 1.60 -7.61 26.55
N ARG A 585 1.48 -6.92 27.68
CA ARG A 585 0.43 -7.18 28.66
C ARG A 585 -0.90 -6.57 28.25
N ALA A 586 -1.97 -7.17 28.74
CA ALA A 586 -3.30 -6.59 28.62
C ALA A 586 -3.40 -5.35 29.52
N ASP A 587 -3.88 -4.25 28.95
CA ASP A 587 -4.29 -3.08 29.71
C ASP A 587 -5.61 -3.36 30.46
N PRO A 588 -5.98 -2.57 31.50
CA PRO A 588 -7.18 -2.82 32.29
C PRO A 588 -8.47 -2.91 31.45
N ALA A 589 -8.62 -2.07 30.42
CA ALA A 589 -9.79 -2.11 29.55
C ALA A 589 -9.82 -3.40 28.70
N GLY A 590 -8.65 -3.85 28.23
CA GLY A 590 -8.49 -5.14 27.58
C GLY A 590 -8.91 -6.30 28.49
N LEU A 591 -8.44 -6.33 29.74
CA LEU A 591 -8.81 -7.34 30.72
C LEU A 591 -10.33 -7.40 30.96
N ASP A 592 -10.93 -6.24 31.25
CA ASP A 592 -12.36 -6.11 31.54
C ASP A 592 -13.25 -6.46 30.34
N THR A 593 -12.76 -6.23 29.11
CA THR A 593 -13.48 -6.58 27.87
C THR A 593 -13.38 -8.08 27.58
N TRP A 594 -12.17 -8.63 27.63
CA TRP A 594 -11.91 -9.96 27.07
C TRP A 594 -12.11 -11.10 28.05
N ALA A 595 -11.96 -10.88 29.36
CA ALA A 595 -12.15 -11.97 30.32
C ALA A 595 -13.60 -12.46 30.40
N PRO A 596 -14.63 -11.59 30.41
CA PRO A 596 -16.02 -12.04 30.31
C PRO A 596 -16.29 -12.82 29.01
N LEU A 597 -15.75 -12.37 27.88
CA LEU A 597 -15.88 -13.08 26.60
C LEU A 597 -15.25 -14.46 26.67
N LEU A 598 -14.01 -14.56 27.15
CA LEU A 598 -13.30 -15.82 27.31
C LEU A 598 -14.03 -16.78 28.25
N LEU A 599 -14.63 -16.29 29.34
CA LEU A 599 -15.39 -17.12 30.27
C LEU A 599 -16.71 -17.61 29.67
N ALA A 600 -17.35 -16.79 28.82
CA ALA A 600 -18.62 -17.14 28.17
C ALA A 600 -18.43 -18.03 26.94
N GLN A 601 -17.40 -17.79 26.12
CA GLN A 601 -17.25 -18.37 24.79
C GLN A 601 -16.00 -19.27 24.64
N GLY A 602 -15.05 -19.20 25.56
CA GLY A 602 -13.84 -20.02 25.54
C GLY A 602 -12.61 -19.32 24.97
N GLU A 603 -11.49 -20.04 24.97
CA GLU A 603 -10.19 -19.49 24.55
C GLU A 603 -10.06 -19.32 23.04
N ASP A 604 -10.75 -20.15 22.27
CA ASP A 604 -10.81 -20.04 20.80
C ASP A 604 -11.48 -18.73 20.35
N ALA A 605 -12.50 -18.27 21.08
CA ALA A 605 -13.18 -17.00 20.79
C ALA A 605 -12.24 -15.81 21.02
N LEU A 606 -11.54 -15.78 22.17
CA LEU A 606 -10.53 -14.76 22.46
C LEU A 606 -9.43 -14.75 21.39
N ARG A 607 -8.86 -15.92 21.09
CA ARG A 607 -7.81 -16.08 20.09
C ARG A 607 -8.25 -15.54 18.73
N SER A 608 -9.44 -15.95 18.28
CA SER A 608 -10.01 -15.50 16.99
C SER A 608 -10.14 -13.98 16.93
N SER A 609 -10.55 -13.34 18.02
CA SER A 609 -10.61 -11.87 18.10
C SER A 609 -9.23 -11.21 18.06
N LEU A 610 -8.25 -11.74 18.81
CA LEU A 610 -6.90 -11.17 18.86
C LEU A 610 -6.19 -11.29 17.51
N VAL A 611 -6.20 -12.47 16.88
CA VAL A 611 -5.50 -12.70 15.60
C VAL A 611 -6.15 -11.99 14.42
N SER A 612 -7.41 -11.56 14.56
CA SER A 612 -8.11 -10.75 13.55
C SER A 612 -7.86 -9.24 13.72
N SER A 613 -7.14 -8.84 14.77
CA SER A 613 -6.91 -7.42 15.06
C SER A 613 -5.84 -6.82 14.12
N ARG A 614 -5.97 -5.51 13.87
CA ARG A 614 -4.93 -4.72 13.19
C ARG A 614 -3.59 -4.79 13.91
N GLU A 615 -3.61 -4.87 15.23
CA GLU A 615 -2.40 -4.95 16.05
C GLU A 615 -1.64 -6.25 15.81
N TYR A 616 -2.34 -7.39 15.82
CA TYR A 616 -1.75 -8.68 15.48
C TYR A 616 -1.16 -8.67 14.07
N PHE A 617 -1.88 -8.11 13.10
CA PHE A 617 -1.41 -7.99 11.74
C PHE A 617 -0.13 -7.18 11.61
N LEU A 618 -0.07 -5.99 12.22
CA LEU A 618 1.12 -5.13 12.19
C LEU A 618 2.32 -5.83 12.84
N ARG A 619 2.10 -6.57 13.93
CA ARG A 619 3.12 -7.42 14.55
C ARG A 619 3.58 -8.54 13.63
N ALA A 620 2.65 -9.22 12.95
CA ALA A 620 2.96 -10.29 12.02
C ALA A 620 3.83 -9.80 10.86
N VAL A 621 3.45 -8.65 10.30
CA VAL A 621 4.16 -7.96 9.24
C VAL A 621 5.55 -7.48 9.67
N ALA A 622 5.73 -7.03 10.91
CA ALA A 622 7.03 -6.62 11.44
C ALA A 622 7.99 -7.80 11.71
N ARG A 623 7.46 -9.02 11.79
CA ARG A 623 8.19 -10.26 12.13
C ARG A 623 8.44 -11.19 10.94
N ALA A 624 7.77 -10.94 9.82
CA ALA A 624 7.97 -11.62 8.55
C ALA A 624 9.26 -11.13 7.89
#